data_AF-A0A7C6NCM4-F1
#
_entry.id   AF-A0A7C6NCM4-F1
#
_cell.length_a   1.000
_cell.length_b   1.000
_cell.length_c   1.000
_cell.angle_alpha   90.00
_cell.angle_beta   90.00
_cell.angle_gamma   90.00
#
_symmetry.space_group_name_H-M   'P 1'
#
loop_
_entity.id
_entity.type
_entity.pdbx_description
1 polymer ?
#
loop_
_entity_poly.entity_id
_entity_poly.type
_entity_poly.pdbx_seq_one_letter_code
_entity_poly.pdbx_strand_id
1 'polypeptide(L)'
;MNDDKSGHRQRLRNKFTDNPSALNETELLEMILFYAIPRKDVKSLATELIVNYGSLSSVLTADTSELCKTKGINEYTATCLKLVGWVGKNYSVGQNLSPLQNIIKDFRTSENTEQAIKPVKVSSKETYGSLFVEEGTITFMNKTQINPEEKKSDRNGAHMFSKSLLREAIEILPRIPHTRTMEEVRIFLNNNLHYNSEKSRMRYANYITRRLFPTGQVDMPIFSFSKKYAGMQELRDVCFYRFCKAEPLMRDIITNLLIPEYRTGSVTRSAIRAFLQDKYPSKKSYGDCAQAIVETLVAAGIAKADRTKVYYAYRDILLPSLAFILHSEFRAGMYYMNEVEDCAAFKCLLWRQNQVKESLYALRNMNLIPKISEIDNISQITISLNLDQVVEKLEGRSPL
;
A
#
# COMPACT_ATOMS: atom_id res chain seq x y z
N MET A 1 -5.89 40.84 15.24
CA MET A 1 -6.71 39.67 14.85
C MET A 1 -5.77 38.52 14.56
N ASN A 2 -5.78 37.50 15.41
CA ASN A 2 -4.90 36.33 15.32
C ASN A 2 -5.34 35.47 14.13
N ASP A 3 -4.57 35.49 13.04
CA ASP A 3 -4.80 34.66 11.85
C ASP A 3 -4.37 33.23 12.17
N ASP A 4 -5.33 32.32 12.20
CA ASP A 4 -5.13 30.90 12.49
C ASP A 4 -4.30 30.25 11.36
N LYS A 5 -2.98 30.18 11.59
CA LYS A 5 -1.98 29.62 10.67
C LYS A 5 -2.22 28.14 10.33
N SER A 6 -3.01 27.42 11.14
CA SER A 6 -3.19 25.97 11.00
C SER A 6 -4.08 25.57 9.80
N GLY A 7 -4.93 26.50 9.31
CA GLY A 7 -5.88 26.21 8.22
C GLY A 7 -5.58 26.90 6.88
N HIS A 8 -4.65 27.86 6.80
CA HIS A 8 -4.44 28.67 5.59
C HIS A 8 -4.03 27.83 4.36
N ARG A 9 -3.07 26.92 4.52
CA ARG A 9 -2.63 26.01 3.45
C ARG A 9 -3.77 25.16 2.88
N GLN A 10 -4.64 24.65 3.76
CA GLN A 10 -5.79 23.84 3.35
C GLN A 10 -6.85 24.69 2.66
N ARG A 11 -7.13 25.89 3.16
CA ARG A 11 -8.07 26.86 2.55
C ARG A 11 -7.64 27.23 1.13
N LEU A 12 -6.35 27.53 0.92
CA LEU A 12 -5.81 27.90 -0.39
C LEU A 12 -5.88 26.73 -1.39
N ARG A 13 -5.59 25.49 -0.94
CA ARG A 13 -5.71 24.28 -1.76
C ARG A 13 -7.16 24.00 -2.16
N ASN A 14 -8.10 24.13 -1.22
CA ASN A 14 -9.52 23.96 -1.51
C ASN A 14 -9.98 25.00 -2.53
N LYS A 15 -9.65 26.29 -2.30
CA LYS A 15 -9.98 27.40 -3.23
C LYS A 15 -9.48 27.13 -4.66
N PHE A 16 -8.26 26.63 -4.82
CA PHE A 16 -7.70 26.29 -6.14
C PHE A 16 -8.38 25.08 -6.78
N THR A 17 -8.74 24.07 -5.99
CA THR A 17 -9.42 22.87 -6.48
C THR A 17 -10.85 23.18 -6.94
N ASP A 18 -11.53 24.07 -6.22
CA ASP A 18 -12.90 24.48 -6.53
C ASP A 18 -12.95 25.39 -7.76
N ASN A 19 -12.06 26.39 -7.84
CA ASN A 19 -11.94 27.27 -8.98
C ASN A 19 -10.50 27.81 -9.14
N PRO A 20 -9.72 27.29 -10.11
CA PRO A 20 -8.35 27.74 -10.36
C PRO A 20 -8.22 29.24 -10.66
N SER A 21 -9.25 29.85 -11.26
CA SER A 21 -9.28 31.29 -11.58
C SER A 21 -9.61 32.17 -10.37
N ALA A 22 -9.94 31.60 -9.21
CA ALA A 22 -10.25 32.35 -8.00
C ALA A 22 -9.00 32.82 -7.23
N LEU A 23 -7.81 32.34 -7.58
CA LEU A 23 -6.56 32.73 -6.95
C LEU A 23 -5.90 33.86 -7.73
N ASN A 24 -5.43 34.88 -7.01
CA ASN A 24 -4.58 35.92 -7.61
C ASN A 24 -3.13 35.41 -7.79
N GLU A 25 -2.30 36.17 -8.52
CA GLU A 25 -0.91 35.80 -8.80
C GLU A 25 -0.07 35.53 -7.54
N THR A 26 -0.27 36.34 -6.49
CA THR A 26 0.42 36.18 -5.22
C THR A 26 -0.02 34.91 -4.49
N GLU A 27 -1.32 34.60 -4.47
CA GLU A 27 -1.89 33.38 -3.92
C GLU A 27 -1.43 32.13 -4.68
N LEU A 28 -1.32 32.21 -6.02
CA LEU A 28 -0.77 31.14 -6.84
C LEU A 28 0.71 30.91 -6.52
N LEU A 29 1.51 31.97 -6.39
CA LEU A 29 2.91 31.87 -6.00
C LEU A 29 3.07 31.30 -4.59
N GLU A 30 2.24 31.76 -3.65
CA GLU A 30 2.20 31.26 -2.28
C GLU A 30 1.93 29.74 -2.26
N MET A 31 0.98 29.29 -3.10
CA MET A 31 0.68 27.87 -3.22
C MET A 31 1.87 27.07 -3.79
N ILE A 32 2.57 27.57 -4.81
CA ILE A 32 3.79 26.93 -5.35
C ILE A 32 4.87 26.84 -4.27
N LEU A 33 5.09 27.93 -3.53
CA LEU A 33 6.08 27.98 -2.44
C LEU A 33 5.75 27.04 -1.28
N PHE A 34 4.47 26.73 -1.02
CA PHE A 34 4.11 25.74 0.00
C PHE A 34 4.64 24.34 -0.29
N TYR A 35 4.71 23.96 -1.56
CA TYR A 35 5.27 22.67 -2.00
C TYR A 35 6.79 22.68 -2.03
N ALA A 36 7.41 23.83 -2.31
CA ALA A 36 8.86 23.99 -2.30
C ALA A 36 9.45 24.14 -0.88
N ILE A 37 8.75 24.81 0.04
CA ILE A 37 9.23 25.18 1.39
C ILE A 37 8.26 24.63 2.46
N PRO A 38 8.53 23.44 3.02
CA PRO A 38 7.68 22.83 4.04
C PRO A 38 7.68 23.61 5.36
N ARG A 39 6.51 23.74 5.99
CA ARG A 39 6.33 24.23 7.38
C ARG A 39 6.84 25.65 7.68
N LYS A 40 7.05 26.50 6.66
CA LYS A 40 7.30 27.94 6.83
C LYS A 40 6.11 28.78 6.38
N ASP A 41 5.99 29.98 6.94
CA ASP A 41 5.09 31.01 6.42
C ASP A 41 5.75 31.62 5.18
N VAL A 42 5.15 31.39 4.01
CA VAL A 42 5.68 31.84 2.71
C VAL A 42 4.84 32.96 2.11
N LYS A 43 3.82 33.45 2.83
CA LYS A 43 2.95 34.53 2.37
C LYS A 43 3.74 35.80 2.12
N SER A 44 4.56 36.21 3.10
CA SER A 44 5.42 37.39 2.96
C SER A 44 6.46 37.21 1.84
N LEU A 45 6.98 36.00 1.66
CA LEU A 45 7.94 35.68 0.60
C LEU A 45 7.30 35.75 -0.80
N ALA A 46 6.07 35.24 -0.95
CA ALA A 46 5.31 35.34 -2.20
C ALA A 46 5.04 36.81 -2.56
N THR A 47 4.61 37.61 -1.59
CA THR A 47 4.39 39.04 -1.79
C THR A 47 5.68 39.76 -2.18
N GLU A 48 6.78 39.50 -1.47
CA GLU A 48 8.10 40.09 -1.77
C GLU A 48 8.56 39.75 -3.20
N LEU A 49 8.39 38.50 -3.63
CA LEU A 49 8.72 38.08 -4.99
C LEU A 49 7.87 38.77 -6.05
N ILE A 50 6.56 38.88 -5.85
CA ILE A 50 5.69 39.60 -6.80
C ILE A 50 6.05 41.08 -6.86
N VAL A 51 6.37 41.70 -5.72
CA VAL A 51 6.78 43.12 -5.68
C VAL A 51 8.12 43.34 -6.40
N ASN A 52 9.10 42.45 -6.20
CA ASN A 52 10.44 42.61 -6.77
C ASN A 52 10.52 42.27 -8.27
N TYR A 53 9.78 41.25 -8.71
CA TYR A 53 9.84 40.76 -10.10
C TYR A 53 8.63 41.23 -10.94
N GLY A 54 7.63 41.85 -10.32
CA GLY A 54 6.50 42.52 -10.96
C GLY A 54 5.30 41.63 -11.30
N SER A 55 5.52 40.36 -11.64
CA SER A 55 4.42 39.42 -11.96
C SER A 55 4.80 37.97 -11.63
N LEU A 56 3.80 37.10 -11.51
CA LEU A 56 4.03 35.65 -11.38
C LEU A 56 4.82 35.11 -12.57
N SER A 57 4.51 35.54 -13.79
CA SER A 57 5.25 35.11 -14.98
C SER A 57 6.73 35.48 -14.88
N SER A 58 7.04 36.71 -14.46
CA SER A 58 8.41 37.17 -14.27
C SER A 58 9.16 36.30 -13.26
N VAL A 59 8.54 35.97 -12.12
CA VAL A 59 9.12 35.09 -11.10
C VAL A 59 9.41 33.69 -11.65
N LEU A 60 8.50 33.13 -12.45
CA LEU A 60 8.64 31.78 -13.01
C LEU A 60 9.70 31.70 -14.13
N THR A 61 10.04 32.81 -14.77
CA THR A 61 11.05 32.89 -15.84
C THR A 61 12.39 33.48 -15.41
N ALA A 62 12.49 34.01 -14.18
CA ALA A 62 13.71 34.60 -13.65
C ALA A 62 14.88 33.59 -13.59
N ASP A 63 16.11 34.10 -13.63
CA ASP A 63 17.28 33.24 -13.52
C ASP A 63 17.39 32.62 -12.12
N THR A 64 17.84 31.37 -12.05
CA THR A 64 17.98 30.64 -10.79
C THR A 64 18.98 31.32 -9.84
N SER A 65 20.06 31.91 -10.38
CA SER A 65 21.06 32.61 -9.56
C SER A 65 20.51 33.91 -8.98
N GLU A 66 19.56 34.55 -9.67
CA GLU A 66 18.90 35.78 -9.23
C GLU A 66 17.86 35.49 -8.14
N LEU A 67 17.00 34.49 -8.36
CA LEU A 67 16.03 34.02 -7.37
C LEU A 67 16.70 33.61 -6.04
N CYS A 68 17.86 32.95 -6.12
CA CYS A 68 18.63 32.55 -4.93
C CYS A 68 19.21 33.72 -4.13
N LYS A 69 19.19 34.97 -4.64
CA LYS A 69 19.58 36.15 -3.85
C LYS A 69 18.49 36.55 -2.84
N THR A 70 17.24 36.16 -3.08
CA THR A 70 16.12 36.46 -2.18
C THR A 70 16.18 35.56 -0.94
N LYS A 71 16.15 36.18 0.24
CA LYS A 71 16.25 35.46 1.52
C LYS A 71 15.10 34.47 1.68
N GLY A 72 15.42 33.19 1.79
CA GLY A 72 14.43 32.11 1.93
C GLY A 72 14.25 31.26 0.66
N ILE A 73 14.88 31.64 -0.44
CA ILE A 73 14.94 30.84 -1.67
C ILE A 73 16.30 30.17 -1.75
N ASN A 74 16.29 28.85 -1.78
CA ASN A 74 17.46 28.03 -2.09
C ASN A 74 17.35 27.51 -3.52
N GLU A 75 18.40 26.85 -4.00
CA GLU A 75 18.46 26.29 -5.34
C GLU A 75 17.32 25.31 -5.63
N TYR A 76 16.86 24.57 -4.62
CA TYR A 76 15.71 23.68 -4.72
C TYR A 76 14.40 24.44 -5.01
N THR A 77 14.12 25.50 -4.26
CA THR A 77 12.95 26.36 -4.47
C THR A 77 13.01 27.07 -5.83
N ALA A 78 14.19 27.59 -6.19
CA ALA A 78 14.40 28.24 -7.49
C ALA A 78 14.18 27.27 -8.66
N THR A 79 14.65 26.02 -8.53
CA THR A 79 14.42 24.97 -9.53
C THR A 79 12.92 24.64 -9.67
N CYS A 80 12.19 24.57 -8.56
CA CYS A 80 10.74 24.35 -8.57
C CYS A 80 10.00 25.45 -9.35
N LEU A 81 10.31 26.72 -9.08
CA LEU A 81 9.71 27.87 -9.79
C LEU A 81 9.99 27.81 -11.29
N LYS A 82 11.25 27.55 -11.68
CA LYS A 82 11.66 27.42 -13.08
C LYS A 82 11.01 26.25 -13.80
N LEU A 83 10.80 25.13 -13.10
CA LEU A 83 10.09 23.97 -13.63
C LEU A 83 8.63 24.31 -13.96
N VAL A 84 7.93 24.98 -13.03
CA VAL A 84 6.53 25.40 -13.24
C VAL A 84 6.43 26.37 -14.42
N GLY A 85 7.34 27.34 -14.52
CA GLY A 85 7.42 28.25 -15.66
C GLY A 85 7.70 27.55 -16.99
N TRP A 86 8.65 26.61 -17.01
CA TRP A 86 8.97 25.84 -18.20
C TRP A 86 7.78 24.99 -18.67
N VAL A 87 7.09 24.29 -17.76
CA VAL A 87 5.90 23.52 -18.11
C VAL A 87 4.79 24.44 -18.63
N GLY A 88 4.52 25.54 -17.91
CA GLY A 88 3.51 26.52 -18.32
C GLY A 88 3.76 27.09 -19.72
N LYS A 89 5.02 27.36 -20.07
CA LYS A 89 5.45 27.88 -21.39
C LYS A 89 5.38 26.83 -22.50
N ASN A 90 5.77 25.58 -22.23
CA ASN A 90 5.88 24.53 -23.26
C ASN A 90 4.58 23.74 -23.47
N TYR A 91 3.63 23.82 -22.54
CA TYR A 91 2.38 23.07 -22.57
C TYR A 91 1.13 23.96 -22.47
N SER A 92 1.26 25.27 -22.73
CA SER A 92 0.09 26.14 -22.89
C SER A 92 -0.73 25.64 -24.07
N VAL A 93 -2.05 25.47 -23.87
CA VAL A 93 -2.99 24.99 -24.91
C VAL A 93 -2.87 25.89 -26.14
N GLY A 94 -2.16 25.42 -27.17
CA GLY A 94 -1.96 26.23 -28.37
C GLY A 94 -0.88 25.79 -29.36
N GLN A 95 0.34 25.42 -28.97
CA GLN A 95 1.40 25.13 -29.96
C GLN A 95 2.45 24.12 -29.50
N ASN A 96 2.88 23.28 -30.47
CA ASN A 96 4.02 22.35 -30.50
C ASN A 96 3.92 21.02 -29.75
N LEU A 97 2.96 20.19 -30.14
CA LEU A 97 3.07 18.73 -30.05
C LEU A 97 3.86 18.17 -31.25
N SER A 98 5.19 18.12 -31.19
CA SER A 98 5.97 17.17 -32.02
C SER A 98 7.44 17.11 -31.56
N PRO A 99 7.85 16.01 -30.89
CA PRO A 99 8.51 14.90 -31.61
C PRO A 99 7.72 13.57 -31.62
N LEU A 100 6.77 13.39 -30.69
CA LEU A 100 6.07 12.11 -30.52
C LEU A 100 4.98 11.83 -31.58
N GLN A 101 4.50 12.85 -32.29
CA GLN A 101 3.51 12.66 -33.35
C GLN A 101 4.08 11.98 -34.61
N ASN A 102 5.38 12.11 -34.86
CA ASN A 102 6.03 11.44 -36.00
C ASN A 102 6.18 9.93 -35.76
N ILE A 103 6.45 9.51 -34.52
CA ILE A 103 6.53 8.09 -34.13
C ILE A 103 5.18 7.37 -34.31
N ILE A 104 4.07 8.07 -34.07
CA ILE A 104 2.71 7.50 -34.22
C ILE A 104 2.33 7.29 -35.69
N LYS A 105 2.87 8.10 -36.62
CA LYS A 105 2.60 7.94 -38.06
C LYS A 105 3.35 6.76 -38.66
N ASP A 106 4.60 6.54 -38.25
CA ASP A 106 5.41 5.42 -38.75
C ASP A 106 4.90 4.05 -38.26
N PHE A 107 4.25 4.02 -37.10
CA PHE A 107 3.61 2.80 -36.59
C PHE A 107 2.29 2.44 -37.30
N ARG A 108 1.61 3.40 -37.93
CA ARG A 108 0.28 3.17 -38.54
C ARG A 108 0.31 2.70 -39.99
N THR A 109 1.46 2.72 -40.65
CA THR A 109 1.62 2.34 -42.06
C THR A 109 2.09 0.90 -42.29
N SER A 110 2.37 0.11 -41.24
CA SER A 110 2.94 -1.24 -41.40
C SER A 110 2.00 -2.42 -41.07
N GLU A 111 0.73 -2.20 -40.71
CA GLU A 111 -0.22 -3.30 -40.45
C GLU A 111 -1.51 -3.16 -41.26
N ASN A 112 -1.40 -3.44 -42.56
CA ASN A 112 -2.55 -3.88 -43.36
C ASN A 112 -2.90 -5.33 -43.00
N THR A 113 -3.84 -5.51 -42.08
CA THR A 113 -4.78 -6.64 -42.13
C THR A 113 -6.11 -6.16 -41.56
N GLU A 114 -6.97 -5.69 -42.46
CA GLU A 114 -8.38 -5.44 -42.19
C GLU A 114 -9.07 -6.76 -41.80
N GLN A 115 -9.62 -6.82 -40.59
CA GLN A 115 -10.88 -7.55 -40.36
C GLN A 115 -11.69 -6.83 -39.29
N ALA A 116 -12.89 -6.43 -39.71
CA ALA A 116 -13.74 -5.46 -39.07
C ALA A 116 -14.41 -5.99 -37.79
N ILE A 117 -14.29 -5.25 -36.68
CA ILE A 117 -15.23 -5.30 -35.57
C ILE A 117 -15.73 -3.87 -35.33
N LYS A 118 -17.02 -3.66 -35.58
CA LYS A 118 -17.72 -2.37 -35.49
C LYS A 118 -17.80 -1.88 -34.03
N PRO A 119 -17.67 -0.57 -33.75
CA PRO A 119 -17.81 -0.03 -32.42
C PRO A 119 -19.30 0.06 -32.00
N VAL A 120 -19.64 -0.56 -30.86
CA VAL A 120 -20.94 -0.40 -30.20
C VAL A 120 -20.94 0.92 -29.41
N LYS A 121 -21.94 1.75 -29.66
CA LYS A 121 -22.22 3.00 -28.92
C LYS A 121 -22.71 2.66 -27.50
N VAL A 122 -22.04 3.16 -26.47
CA VAL A 122 -22.56 3.17 -25.10
C VAL A 122 -23.25 4.51 -24.85
N SER A 123 -24.55 4.45 -24.57
CA SER A 123 -25.37 5.56 -24.08
C SER A 123 -25.66 5.38 -22.58
N SER A 124 -25.88 6.51 -21.93
CA SER A 124 -25.90 6.76 -20.48
C SER A 124 -27.07 6.17 -19.68
N LYS A 125 -26.81 5.96 -18.37
CA LYS A 125 -27.72 5.84 -17.20
C LYS A 125 -28.61 4.58 -17.12
N GLU A 126 -28.45 3.81 -16.03
CA GLU A 126 -29.47 3.66 -14.98
C GLU A 126 -28.99 2.84 -13.77
N THR A 127 -29.50 3.25 -12.62
CA THR A 127 -29.28 2.75 -11.26
C THR A 127 -30.37 1.74 -10.92
N TYR A 128 -30.05 0.64 -10.23
CA TYR A 128 -31.03 -0.07 -9.40
C TYR A 128 -30.44 -0.35 -8.02
N GLY A 129 -30.95 0.37 -7.03
CA GLY A 129 -30.90 -0.02 -5.62
C GLY A 129 -32.16 -0.81 -5.27
N SER A 130 -32.02 -1.81 -4.40
CA SER A 130 -33.15 -2.55 -3.84
C SER A 130 -33.62 -1.90 -2.54
N LEU A 131 -34.90 -1.51 -2.50
CA LEU A 131 -35.64 -1.06 -1.33
C LEU A 131 -36.12 -2.27 -0.50
N PHE A 132 -36.13 -2.10 0.82
CA PHE A 132 -37.06 -2.79 1.73
C PHE A 132 -37.85 -1.75 2.52
N VAL A 133 -39.16 -1.95 2.65
CA VAL A 133 -40.09 -1.11 3.42
C VAL A 133 -40.84 -2.01 4.37
N GLU A 134 -40.74 -1.74 5.68
CA GLU A 134 -41.76 -2.13 6.65
C GLU A 134 -41.96 -0.97 7.65
N GLU A 135 -43.23 -0.56 7.75
CA GLU A 135 -43.86 0.32 8.75
C GLU A 135 -43.27 1.73 8.98
N GLY A 136 -43.58 2.63 8.05
CA GLY A 136 -44.29 3.86 8.41
C GLY A 136 -43.61 4.86 9.36
N THR A 137 -42.32 5.15 9.23
CA THR A 137 -41.72 6.47 9.53
C THR A 137 -40.28 6.53 9.05
N ILE A 138 -39.99 7.30 7.98
CA ILE A 138 -38.60 7.58 7.58
C ILE A 138 -38.09 8.75 8.42
N THR A 139 -37.41 8.42 9.52
CA THR A 139 -36.57 9.37 10.25
C THR A 139 -35.17 9.32 9.67
N PHE A 140 -34.75 10.39 8.98
CA PHE A 140 -33.35 10.57 8.58
C PHE A 140 -32.51 10.85 9.82
N MET A 141 -31.93 9.81 10.42
CA MET A 141 -30.88 9.99 11.43
C MET A 141 -29.51 10.05 10.74
N ASN A 142 -29.04 11.27 10.52
CA ASN A 142 -27.61 11.56 10.47
C ASN A 142 -27.00 11.22 11.85
N LYS A 143 -26.15 10.20 11.91
CA LYS A 143 -25.15 10.10 12.97
C LYS A 143 -23.75 10.16 12.39
N THR A 144 -23.29 11.39 12.28
CA THR A 144 -21.92 11.78 12.59
C THR A 144 -21.59 11.28 14.00
N GLN A 145 -20.55 10.46 14.14
CA GLN A 145 -19.50 10.52 15.18
C GLN A 145 -18.50 9.40 14.91
N ILE A 146 -17.67 9.58 13.88
CA ILE A 146 -16.38 8.89 13.81
C ILE A 146 -15.44 9.71 14.68
N ASN A 147 -14.95 9.08 15.75
CA ASN A 147 -13.94 9.64 16.65
C ASN A 147 -12.69 10.07 15.84
N PRO A 148 -12.09 11.23 16.12
CA PRO A 148 -10.97 11.77 15.34
C PRO A 148 -9.62 11.18 15.79
N GLU A 149 -9.43 9.87 15.63
CA GLU A 149 -8.10 9.24 15.81
C GLU A 149 -7.86 8.12 14.79
N GLU A 150 -7.91 8.42 13.49
CA GLU A 150 -7.36 7.51 12.48
C GLU A 150 -7.03 8.23 11.16
N LYS A 151 -6.30 9.36 11.24
CA LYS A 151 -5.57 9.89 10.07
C LYS A 151 -4.17 9.26 10.02
N LYS A 152 -4.09 7.97 9.67
CA LYS A 152 -2.82 7.32 9.31
C LYS A 152 -2.75 7.11 7.80
N SER A 153 -2.05 8.04 7.16
CA SER A 153 -1.30 7.90 5.91
C SER A 153 -1.86 6.93 4.86
N ASP A 154 -2.76 7.44 4.03
CA ASP A 154 -3.11 6.80 2.76
C ASP A 154 -1.98 7.02 1.71
N ARG A 155 -0.81 6.43 1.97
CA ARG A 155 0.33 6.31 1.04
C ARG A 155 0.36 4.93 0.36
N ASN A 156 -0.74 4.20 0.34
CA ASN A 156 -0.80 2.86 -0.24
C ASN A 156 -1.24 2.86 -1.71
N GLY A 157 -0.73 3.83 -2.48
CA GLY A 157 -0.79 3.84 -3.94
C GLY A 157 0.46 3.22 -4.55
N ALA A 158 0.40 1.91 -4.82
CA ALA A 158 1.12 1.22 -5.90
C ALA A 158 2.62 1.61 -6.09
N HIS A 159 3.47 1.27 -5.11
CA HIS A 159 4.93 1.41 -5.19
C HIS A 159 5.60 0.06 -5.47
N MET A 160 6.55 0.03 -6.41
CA MET A 160 7.43 -1.12 -6.61
C MET A 160 8.50 -1.16 -5.51
N PHE A 161 8.76 -2.32 -4.92
CA PHE A 161 9.85 -2.48 -3.96
C PHE A 161 11.02 -3.23 -4.58
N SER A 162 12.25 -2.78 -4.33
CA SER A 162 13.48 -3.36 -4.89
C SER A 162 14.22 -4.31 -3.94
N LYS A 163 13.80 -4.40 -2.68
CA LYS A 163 14.37 -5.28 -1.65
C LYS A 163 13.28 -6.02 -0.90
N SER A 164 13.42 -7.33 -0.76
CA SER A 164 12.50 -8.18 -0.01
C SER A 164 12.65 -7.98 1.51
N LEU A 165 13.85 -8.22 2.05
CA LEU A 165 14.15 -8.20 3.49
C LEU A 165 13.28 -9.14 4.35
N LEU A 166 12.46 -10.00 3.74
CA LEU A 166 11.57 -10.90 4.48
C LEU A 166 12.36 -11.98 5.21
N ARG A 167 13.44 -12.49 4.59
CA ARG A 167 14.31 -13.49 5.22
C ARG A 167 14.93 -12.96 6.51
N GLU A 168 15.53 -11.78 6.43
CA GLU A 168 16.12 -11.10 7.58
C GLU A 168 15.06 -10.82 8.65
N ALA A 169 13.86 -10.40 8.25
CA ALA A 169 12.74 -10.20 9.16
C ALA A 169 12.36 -11.49 9.91
N ILE A 170 12.24 -12.62 9.20
CA ILE A 170 11.92 -13.93 9.80
C ILE A 170 13.01 -14.39 10.77
N GLU A 171 14.28 -14.21 10.41
CA GLU A 171 15.42 -14.65 11.20
C GLU A 171 15.63 -13.82 12.48
N ILE A 172 15.40 -12.50 12.39
CA ILE A 172 15.66 -11.58 13.49
C ILE A 172 14.48 -11.48 14.47
N LEU A 173 13.24 -11.65 14.00
CA LEU A 173 12.02 -11.44 14.79
C LEU A 173 11.95 -12.25 16.10
N PRO A 174 12.35 -13.55 16.14
CA PRO A 174 12.39 -14.31 17.40
C PRO A 174 13.40 -13.77 18.43
N ARG A 175 14.41 -13.01 17.98
CA ARG A 175 15.47 -12.46 18.82
C ARG A 175 15.12 -11.08 19.38
N ILE A 176 14.12 -10.41 18.82
CA ILE A 176 13.70 -9.09 19.29
C ILE A 176 13.10 -9.27 20.70
N PRO A 177 13.52 -8.46 21.69
CA PRO A 177 12.90 -8.48 23.01
C PRO A 177 11.42 -8.11 22.89
N HIS A 178 10.62 -8.52 23.86
CA HIS A 178 9.22 -8.10 23.93
C HIS A 178 9.17 -6.61 24.22
N THR A 179 8.75 -5.82 23.24
CA THR A 179 8.71 -4.35 23.31
C THR A 179 7.36 -3.82 22.86
N ARG A 180 7.00 -2.63 23.34
CA ARG A 180 5.73 -1.97 22.96
C ARG A 180 5.92 -0.82 21.99
N THR A 181 7.17 -0.44 21.71
CA THR A 181 7.48 0.73 20.89
C THR A 181 8.15 0.32 19.58
N MET A 182 7.73 0.96 18.48
CA MET A 182 8.34 0.78 17.17
C MET A 182 9.81 1.23 17.15
N GLU A 183 10.17 2.16 18.03
CA GLU A 183 11.52 2.69 18.08
C GLU A 183 12.51 1.68 18.67
N GLU A 184 12.13 0.98 19.75
CA GLU A 184 12.94 -0.12 20.28
C GLU A 184 13.16 -1.23 19.25
N VAL A 185 12.12 -1.56 18.47
CA VAL A 185 12.24 -2.51 17.35
C VAL A 185 13.26 -2.02 16.32
N ARG A 186 13.17 -0.75 15.90
CA ARG A 186 14.12 -0.18 14.92
C ARG A 186 15.55 -0.15 15.44
N ILE A 187 15.76 0.24 16.69
CA ILE A 187 17.08 0.27 17.34
C ILE A 187 17.65 -1.14 17.37
N PHE A 188 16.85 -2.13 17.78
CA PHE A 188 17.28 -3.52 17.81
C PHE A 188 17.68 -4.01 16.41
N LEU A 189 16.85 -3.75 15.38
CA LEU A 189 17.16 -4.09 14.00
C LEU A 189 18.44 -3.39 13.51
N ASN A 190 18.58 -2.10 13.78
CA ASN A 190 19.76 -1.33 13.34
C ASN A 190 21.07 -1.85 13.94
N ASN A 191 21.03 -2.44 15.13
CA ASN A 191 22.21 -3.00 15.80
C ASN A 191 22.52 -4.45 15.43
N ASN A 192 21.52 -5.21 14.97
CA ASN A 192 21.64 -6.67 14.77
C ASN A 192 21.55 -7.13 13.31
N LEU A 193 21.27 -6.22 12.37
CA LEU A 193 21.32 -6.54 10.94
C LEU A 193 22.76 -6.69 10.45
N HIS A 194 23.01 -7.70 9.63
CA HIS A 194 24.35 -8.10 9.13
C HIS A 194 25.03 -7.11 8.17
N TYR A 195 24.44 -5.94 7.90
CA TYR A 195 24.96 -4.97 6.92
C TYR A 195 26.01 -4.05 7.54
N ASN A 196 27.16 -3.87 6.88
CA ASN A 196 28.29 -3.07 7.41
C ASN A 196 27.96 -1.58 7.61
N SER A 197 27.20 -0.98 6.69
CA SER A 197 26.87 0.45 6.72
C SER A 197 25.69 0.74 7.65
N GLU A 198 25.90 1.62 8.63
CA GLU A 198 24.84 2.09 9.53
C GLU A 198 23.67 2.74 8.79
N LYS A 199 23.96 3.58 7.79
CA LYS A 199 22.91 4.16 6.92
C LYS A 199 22.07 3.09 6.23
N SER A 200 22.68 1.96 5.85
CA SER A 200 21.94 0.85 5.23
C SER A 200 21.15 0.05 6.26
N ARG A 201 21.72 -0.24 7.44
CA ARG A 201 20.99 -0.86 8.55
C ARG A 201 19.78 -0.03 8.96
N MET A 202 19.90 1.29 9.05
CA MET A 202 18.79 2.19 9.39
C MET A 202 17.68 2.17 8.33
N ARG A 203 18.04 2.18 7.04
CA ARG A 203 17.05 2.05 5.95
C ARG A 203 16.32 0.70 6.00
N TYR A 204 17.05 -0.39 6.16
CA TYR A 204 16.47 -1.73 6.17
C TYR A 204 15.67 -2.02 7.44
N ALA A 205 16.10 -1.53 8.60
CA ALA A 205 15.33 -1.55 9.83
C ALA A 205 13.97 -0.87 9.62
N ASN A 206 13.94 0.30 8.97
CA ASN A 206 12.69 1.00 8.64
C ASN A 206 11.80 0.19 7.68
N TYR A 207 12.38 -0.44 6.65
CA TYR A 207 11.62 -1.26 5.71
C TYR A 207 11.02 -2.50 6.38
N ILE A 208 11.81 -3.24 7.16
CA ILE A 208 11.36 -4.42 7.92
C ILE A 208 10.25 -4.01 8.88
N THR A 209 10.46 -2.94 9.65
CA THR A 209 9.50 -2.45 10.64
C THR A 209 8.16 -2.07 9.99
N ARG A 210 8.17 -1.35 8.86
CA ARG A 210 6.94 -1.01 8.12
C ARG A 210 6.18 -2.24 7.63
N ARG A 211 6.89 -3.30 7.25
CA ARG A 211 6.31 -4.53 6.68
C ARG A 211 5.79 -5.49 7.75
N LEU A 212 6.47 -5.60 8.88
CA LEU A 212 6.04 -6.44 9.99
C LEU A 212 4.90 -5.79 10.80
N PHE A 213 4.80 -4.47 10.82
CA PHE A 213 3.79 -3.74 11.60
C PHE A 213 3.00 -2.77 10.71
N PRO A 214 2.14 -3.29 9.79
CA PRO A 214 1.43 -2.47 8.81
C PRO A 214 0.45 -1.46 9.45
N THR A 215 -0.05 -1.72 10.66
CA THR A 215 -0.91 -0.79 11.43
C THR A 215 -0.12 0.38 12.05
N GLY A 216 1.21 0.28 12.03
CA GLY A 216 2.11 1.22 12.72
C GLY A 216 2.04 1.13 14.25
N GLN A 217 1.55 0.01 14.80
CA GLN A 217 1.58 -0.32 16.22
C GLN A 217 2.29 -1.67 16.38
N VAL A 218 3.05 -1.80 17.47
CA VAL A 218 3.67 -3.07 17.84
C VAL A 218 2.65 -3.88 18.62
N ASP A 219 2.35 -5.09 18.15
CA ASP A 219 1.54 -6.06 18.85
C ASP A 219 2.45 -7.10 19.52
N MET A 220 2.24 -7.36 20.81
CA MET A 220 3.02 -8.35 21.57
C MET A 220 2.90 -9.80 21.06
N PRO A 221 1.74 -10.26 20.52
CA PRO A 221 1.57 -11.63 20.07
C PRO A 221 2.60 -12.09 19.05
N ILE A 222 3.07 -11.20 18.17
CA ILE A 222 4.04 -11.57 17.13
C ILE A 222 5.39 -12.03 17.71
N PHE A 223 5.83 -11.48 18.84
CA PHE A 223 7.09 -11.86 19.48
C PHE A 223 6.98 -13.20 20.20
N SER A 224 5.86 -13.42 20.89
CA SER A 224 5.55 -14.70 21.53
C SER A 224 5.44 -15.81 20.48
N PHE A 225 4.67 -15.56 19.43
CA PHE A 225 4.51 -16.48 18.30
C PHE A 225 5.85 -16.76 17.60
N SER A 226 6.67 -15.74 17.35
CA SER A 226 7.94 -15.91 16.64
C SER A 226 8.97 -16.70 17.44
N LYS A 227 9.01 -16.53 18.78
CA LYS A 227 9.87 -17.34 19.66
C LYS A 227 9.46 -18.81 19.62
N LYS A 228 8.16 -19.11 19.65
CA LYS A 228 7.66 -20.48 19.62
C LYS A 228 7.92 -21.18 18.28
N TYR A 229 7.63 -20.51 17.17
CA TYR A 229 7.71 -21.08 15.82
C TYR A 229 8.99 -20.67 15.08
N ALA A 230 10.08 -20.40 15.81
CA ALA A 230 11.35 -19.98 15.23
C ALA A 230 11.88 -21.03 14.23
N GLY A 231 12.17 -20.61 13.00
CA GLY A 231 12.63 -21.49 11.92
C GLY A 231 11.55 -22.38 11.29
N MET A 232 10.32 -22.36 11.81
CA MET A 232 9.21 -23.16 11.31
C MET A 232 8.44 -22.44 10.19
N GLN A 233 7.59 -23.18 9.47
CA GLN A 233 6.81 -22.62 8.36
C GLN A 233 5.73 -21.66 8.86
N GLU A 234 5.27 -21.84 10.09
CA GLU A 234 4.19 -21.08 10.69
C GLU A 234 4.57 -19.61 10.84
N LEU A 235 5.81 -19.35 11.30
CA LEU A 235 6.37 -18.01 11.38
C LEU A 235 6.55 -17.39 10.00
N ARG A 236 6.99 -18.18 9.00
CA ARG A 236 7.13 -17.69 7.63
C ARG A 236 5.80 -17.23 7.05
N ASP A 237 4.73 -17.99 7.28
CA ASP A 237 3.38 -17.68 6.82
C ASP A 237 2.86 -16.38 7.47
N VAL A 238 3.04 -16.21 8.79
CA VAL A 238 2.61 -14.98 9.49
C VAL A 238 3.39 -13.74 9.02
N CYS A 239 4.72 -13.86 8.88
CA CYS A 239 5.54 -12.78 8.36
C CYS A 239 5.18 -12.41 6.91
N PHE A 240 4.90 -13.41 6.08
CA PHE A 240 4.48 -13.20 4.69
C PHE A 240 3.08 -12.56 4.61
N TYR A 241 2.14 -12.99 5.44
CA TYR A 241 0.83 -12.35 5.55
C TYR A 241 0.96 -10.85 5.85
N ARG A 242 1.77 -10.48 6.86
CA ARG A 242 2.04 -9.07 7.20
C ARG A 242 2.71 -8.33 6.05
N PHE A 243 3.66 -8.98 5.38
CA PHE A 243 4.29 -8.44 4.17
C PHE A 243 3.26 -8.12 3.07
N CYS A 244 2.35 -9.06 2.76
CA CYS A 244 1.29 -8.87 1.76
C CYS A 244 0.30 -7.77 2.15
N LYS A 245 0.08 -7.55 3.46
CA LYS A 245 -0.74 -6.44 3.97
C LYS A 245 -0.05 -5.09 3.80
N ALA A 246 1.28 -5.05 3.96
CA ALA A 246 2.09 -3.85 3.79
C ALA A 246 2.45 -3.52 2.32
N GLU A 247 2.51 -4.52 1.45
CA GLU A 247 2.91 -4.42 0.04
C GLU A 247 1.81 -4.97 -0.88
N PRO A 248 0.83 -4.14 -1.30
CA PRO A 248 -0.29 -4.56 -2.16
C PRO A 248 0.15 -5.21 -3.47
N LEU A 249 1.31 -4.81 -4.00
CA LEU A 249 1.90 -5.41 -5.20
C LEU A 249 2.10 -6.94 -5.06
N MET A 250 2.49 -7.42 -3.88
CA MET A 250 2.68 -8.85 -3.66
C MET A 250 1.35 -9.61 -3.75
N ARG A 251 0.28 -9.04 -3.18
CA ARG A 251 -1.08 -9.59 -3.30
C ARG A 251 -1.52 -9.65 -4.76
N ASP A 252 -1.27 -8.58 -5.52
CA ASP A 252 -1.64 -8.53 -6.94
C ASP A 252 -0.89 -9.56 -7.79
N ILE A 253 0.39 -9.77 -7.50
CA ILE A 253 1.19 -10.81 -8.15
C ILE A 253 0.57 -12.18 -7.86
N ILE A 254 0.19 -12.46 -6.62
CA ILE A 254 -0.39 -13.77 -6.29
C ILE A 254 -1.75 -13.96 -6.95
N THR A 255 -2.65 -12.98 -6.82
CA THR A 255 -4.03 -13.08 -7.31
C THR A 255 -4.13 -13.04 -8.83
N ASN A 256 -3.33 -12.20 -9.49
CA ASN A 256 -3.49 -11.93 -10.93
C ASN A 256 -2.42 -12.57 -11.80
N LEU A 257 -1.35 -13.14 -11.22
CA LEU A 257 -0.32 -13.85 -11.97
C LEU A 257 -0.16 -15.31 -11.51
N LEU A 258 0.05 -15.57 -10.21
CA LEU A 258 0.29 -16.96 -9.77
C LEU A 258 -0.97 -17.82 -9.78
N ILE A 259 -2.08 -17.36 -9.18
CA ILE A 259 -3.31 -18.17 -9.10
C ILE A 259 -3.87 -18.50 -10.49
N PRO A 260 -3.95 -17.56 -11.46
CA PRO A 260 -4.42 -17.87 -12.81
C PRO A 260 -3.53 -18.87 -13.56
N GLU A 261 -2.21 -18.80 -13.35
CA GLU A 261 -1.24 -19.73 -13.96
C GLU A 261 -1.06 -21.04 -13.19
N TYR A 262 -1.84 -21.29 -12.13
CA TYR A 262 -1.64 -22.45 -11.25
C TYR A 262 -1.54 -23.81 -11.98
N ARG A 263 -2.27 -23.99 -13.09
CA ARG A 263 -2.25 -25.23 -13.88
C ARG A 263 -0.86 -25.61 -14.38
N THR A 264 0.03 -24.64 -14.60
CA THR A 264 1.41 -24.91 -15.03
C THR A 264 2.35 -25.19 -13.85
N GLY A 265 1.94 -24.86 -12.62
CA GLY A 265 2.73 -24.98 -11.39
C GLY A 265 4.02 -24.14 -11.38
N SER A 266 4.20 -23.25 -12.37
CA SER A 266 5.39 -22.42 -12.48
C SER A 266 5.16 -21.15 -13.27
N VAL A 267 5.85 -20.07 -12.89
CA VAL A 267 5.86 -18.79 -13.59
C VAL A 267 7.28 -18.42 -13.97
N THR A 268 7.46 -17.84 -15.15
CA THR A 268 8.79 -17.39 -15.59
C THR A 268 9.14 -16.04 -14.96
N ARG A 269 10.43 -15.79 -14.70
CA ARG A 269 10.90 -14.48 -14.22
C ARG A 269 10.62 -13.37 -15.25
N SER A 270 10.57 -13.71 -16.53
CA SER A 270 10.14 -12.80 -17.61
C SER A 270 8.66 -12.44 -17.50
N ALA A 271 7.77 -13.39 -17.18
CA ALA A 271 6.35 -13.11 -16.98
C ALA A 271 6.12 -12.16 -15.80
N ILE A 272 6.84 -12.33 -14.68
CA ILE A 272 6.80 -11.39 -13.55
C ILE A 272 7.22 -9.98 -14.00
N ARG A 273 8.28 -9.86 -14.81
CA ARG A 273 8.72 -8.56 -15.35
C ARG A 273 7.71 -7.93 -16.30
N ALA A 274 7.13 -8.74 -17.19
CA ALA A 274 6.11 -8.29 -18.13
C ALA A 274 4.87 -7.77 -17.38
N PHE A 275 4.41 -8.49 -16.35
CA PHE A 275 3.34 -8.05 -15.47
C PHE A 275 3.66 -6.70 -14.79
N LEU A 276 4.90 -6.52 -14.32
CA LEU A 276 5.31 -5.24 -13.71
C LEU A 276 5.40 -4.10 -14.72
N GLN A 277 5.80 -4.38 -15.97
CA GLN A 277 5.88 -3.39 -17.06
C GLN A 277 4.49 -2.92 -17.47
N ASP A 278 3.55 -3.85 -17.63
CA ASP A 278 2.15 -3.55 -17.95
C ASP A 278 1.49 -2.73 -16.84
N LYS A 279 1.66 -3.15 -15.58
CA LYS A 279 1.07 -2.46 -14.43
C LYS A 279 1.72 -1.10 -14.11
N TYR A 280 3.02 -0.95 -14.36
CA TYR A 280 3.78 0.28 -14.07
C TYR A 280 4.63 0.72 -15.26
N PRO A 281 4.06 1.19 -16.38
CA PRO A 281 4.82 1.49 -17.61
C PRO A 281 5.85 2.62 -17.46
N SER A 282 5.67 3.50 -16.46
CA SER A 282 6.53 4.67 -16.22
C SER A 282 7.74 4.42 -15.31
N LYS A 283 7.93 3.19 -14.82
CA LYS A 283 9.03 2.82 -13.92
C LYS A 283 10.21 2.20 -14.68
N LYS A 284 11.37 2.08 -14.05
CA LYS A 284 12.61 1.57 -14.70
C LYS A 284 13.27 0.40 -13.98
N SER A 285 12.92 0.10 -12.72
CA SER A 285 13.56 -0.94 -11.88
C SER A 285 12.71 -2.22 -11.81
N TYR A 286 12.33 -2.75 -12.98
CA TYR A 286 11.56 -4.00 -13.07
C TYR A 286 12.39 -5.23 -12.67
N GLY A 287 13.68 -5.22 -13.00
CA GLY A 287 14.60 -6.30 -12.67
C GLY A 287 14.75 -6.52 -11.17
N ASP A 288 15.07 -5.47 -10.42
CA ASP A 288 15.24 -5.54 -8.97
C ASP A 288 13.93 -5.87 -8.26
N CYS A 289 12.80 -5.32 -8.74
CA CYS A 289 11.50 -5.62 -8.16
C CYS A 289 11.08 -7.08 -8.41
N ALA A 290 11.25 -7.58 -9.64
CA ALA A 290 11.01 -8.99 -9.93
C ALA A 290 11.90 -9.90 -9.07
N GLN A 291 13.18 -9.55 -8.91
CA GLN A 291 14.09 -10.28 -8.03
C GLN A 291 13.61 -10.28 -6.58
N ALA A 292 13.23 -9.12 -6.06
CA ALA A 292 12.71 -8.98 -4.71
C ALA A 292 11.40 -9.76 -4.48
N ILE A 293 10.50 -9.80 -5.47
CA ILE A 293 9.27 -10.60 -5.41
C ILE A 293 9.62 -12.08 -5.26
N VAL A 294 10.53 -12.59 -6.10
CA VAL A 294 10.95 -14.00 -6.03
C VAL A 294 11.64 -14.31 -4.70
N GLU A 295 12.53 -13.43 -4.24
CA GLU A 295 13.18 -13.57 -2.93
C GLU A 295 12.16 -13.64 -1.79
N THR A 296 11.10 -12.82 -1.83
CA THR A 296 10.03 -12.87 -0.84
C THR A 296 9.29 -14.21 -0.88
N LEU A 297 8.89 -14.70 -2.06
CA LEU A 297 8.17 -15.98 -2.19
C LEU A 297 9.01 -17.17 -1.70
N VAL A 298 10.32 -17.15 -1.99
CA VAL A 298 11.26 -18.18 -1.52
C VAL A 298 11.50 -18.06 -0.01
N ALA A 299 11.70 -16.86 0.52
CA ALA A 299 11.89 -16.63 1.96
C ALA A 299 10.66 -17.03 2.78
N ALA A 300 9.46 -16.84 2.22
CA ALA A 300 8.20 -17.29 2.82
C ALA A 300 8.01 -18.82 2.76
N GLY A 301 8.84 -19.56 2.01
CA GLY A 301 8.64 -21.00 1.80
C GLY A 301 7.41 -21.33 0.93
N ILE A 302 6.90 -20.36 0.16
CA ILE A 302 5.73 -20.51 -0.71
C ILE A 302 6.14 -21.03 -2.09
N ALA A 303 7.32 -20.64 -2.56
CA ALA A 303 7.84 -21.04 -3.85
C ALA A 303 9.29 -21.51 -3.77
N LYS A 304 9.69 -22.32 -4.75
CA LYS A 304 11.09 -22.59 -5.08
C LYS A 304 11.42 -21.85 -6.37
N ALA A 305 12.65 -21.40 -6.54
CA ALA A 305 13.04 -20.67 -7.75
C ALA A 305 14.38 -21.15 -8.28
N ASP A 306 14.48 -21.22 -9.61
CA ASP A 306 15.73 -21.35 -10.34
C ASP A 306 16.10 -20.03 -11.03
N ARG A 307 17.08 -20.06 -11.94
CA ARG A 307 17.55 -18.87 -12.69
C ARG A 307 16.47 -18.26 -13.60
N THR A 308 15.48 -19.04 -14.01
CA THR A 308 14.50 -18.73 -15.05
C THR A 308 13.04 -18.82 -14.61
N LYS A 309 12.70 -19.75 -13.71
CA LYS A 309 11.35 -20.09 -13.29
C LYS A 309 11.21 -20.08 -11.78
N VAL A 310 9.97 -19.87 -11.36
CA VAL A 310 9.51 -19.94 -9.97
C VAL A 310 8.42 -21.00 -9.92
N TYR A 311 8.65 -22.05 -9.15
CA TYR A 311 7.75 -23.18 -8.96
C TYR A 311 6.97 -22.99 -7.66
N TYR A 312 5.66 -23.21 -7.72
CA TYR A 312 4.78 -23.05 -6.58
C TYR A 312 3.62 -24.04 -6.67
N ALA A 313 3.03 -24.35 -5.53
CA ALA A 313 1.88 -25.25 -5.44
C ALA A 313 0.95 -24.77 -4.33
N TYR A 314 -0.31 -25.23 -4.37
CA TYR A 314 -1.18 -25.08 -3.22
C TYR A 314 -0.64 -25.90 -2.05
N ARG A 315 -0.66 -25.30 -0.88
CA ARG A 315 -0.13 -25.84 0.37
C ARG A 315 -1.25 -26.21 1.31
N ASP A 316 -0.98 -27.19 2.16
CA ASP A 316 -1.87 -27.51 3.26
C ASP A 316 -1.82 -26.41 4.34
N ILE A 317 -2.92 -26.27 5.06
CA ILE A 317 -3.10 -25.23 6.07
C ILE A 317 -2.46 -25.66 7.39
N LEU A 318 -1.57 -24.83 7.93
CA LEU A 318 -1.02 -25.02 9.27
C LEU A 318 -1.92 -24.33 10.29
N LEU A 319 -2.45 -25.09 11.24
CA LEU A 319 -3.41 -24.58 12.23
C LEU A 319 -2.90 -23.37 13.02
N PRO A 320 -1.64 -23.32 13.50
CA PRO A 320 -1.16 -22.14 14.22
C PRO A 320 -1.11 -20.88 13.34
N SER A 321 -0.76 -21.02 12.06
CA SER A 321 -0.79 -19.91 11.09
C SER A 321 -2.20 -19.45 10.82
N LEU A 322 -3.13 -20.39 10.59
CA LEU A 322 -4.54 -20.07 10.37
C LEU A 322 -5.11 -19.33 11.58
N ALA A 323 -4.87 -19.82 12.79
CA ALA A 323 -5.32 -19.17 14.02
C ALA A 323 -4.76 -17.75 14.14
N PHE A 324 -3.46 -17.55 13.93
CA PHE A 324 -2.86 -16.23 14.02
C PHE A 324 -3.47 -15.25 13.00
N ILE A 325 -3.61 -15.69 11.74
CA ILE A 325 -4.06 -14.83 10.64
C ILE A 325 -5.55 -14.54 10.74
N LEU A 326 -6.37 -15.55 11.06
CA LEU A 326 -7.81 -15.40 11.26
C LEU A 326 -8.11 -14.32 12.31
N HIS A 327 -7.50 -14.43 13.48
CA HIS A 327 -7.70 -13.48 14.57
C HIS A 327 -6.96 -12.13 14.37
N SER A 328 -6.12 -12.02 13.33
CA SER A 328 -5.52 -10.75 12.90
C SER A 328 -6.38 -10.00 11.86
N GLU A 329 -7.18 -10.72 11.08
CA GLU A 329 -8.05 -10.16 10.03
C GLU A 329 -9.46 -9.87 10.55
N PHE A 330 -10.02 -10.77 11.35
CA PHE A 330 -11.38 -10.67 11.87
C PHE A 330 -11.36 -10.23 13.33
N ARG A 331 -12.15 -9.19 13.65
CA ARG A 331 -12.37 -8.75 15.03
C ARG A 331 -13.35 -9.71 15.72
N ALA A 332 -13.53 -9.55 17.04
CA ALA A 332 -14.55 -10.31 17.74
C ALA A 332 -15.94 -10.00 17.14
N GLY A 333 -16.67 -11.03 16.73
CA GLY A 333 -17.92 -10.92 15.99
C GLY A 333 -18.41 -12.25 15.42
N MET A 334 -19.56 -12.19 14.75
CA MET A 334 -20.12 -13.29 13.97
C MET A 334 -19.96 -12.99 12.49
N TYR A 335 -19.47 -13.96 11.73
CA TYR A 335 -19.20 -13.84 10.30
C TYR A 335 -19.83 -14.99 9.55
N TYR A 336 -20.16 -14.78 8.28
CA TYR A 336 -20.58 -15.88 7.42
C TYR A 336 -19.36 -16.72 7.00
N MET A 337 -19.56 -18.04 6.85
CA MET A 337 -18.47 -18.96 6.53
C MET A 337 -17.80 -18.61 5.21
N ASN A 338 -18.59 -18.25 4.19
CA ASN A 338 -18.09 -17.86 2.87
C ASN A 338 -17.20 -16.59 2.92
N GLU A 339 -17.51 -15.63 3.79
CA GLU A 339 -16.68 -14.42 3.97
C GLU A 339 -15.30 -14.76 4.54
N VAL A 340 -15.26 -15.72 5.45
CA VAL A 340 -14.00 -16.18 6.06
C VAL A 340 -13.21 -17.04 5.08
N GLU A 341 -13.87 -17.95 4.37
CA GLU A 341 -13.24 -18.80 3.34
C GLU A 341 -12.65 -17.97 2.20
N ASP A 342 -13.34 -16.91 1.76
CA ASP A 342 -12.89 -16.06 0.65
C ASP A 342 -11.78 -15.07 1.03
N CYS A 343 -11.32 -15.08 2.29
CA CYS A 343 -10.33 -14.14 2.81
C CYS A 343 -9.08 -14.06 1.91
N ALA A 344 -8.76 -12.83 1.47
CA ALA A 344 -7.63 -12.59 0.58
C ALA A 344 -6.28 -13.05 1.16
N ALA A 345 -6.13 -13.03 2.50
CA ALA A 345 -4.92 -13.49 3.18
C ALA A 345 -4.67 -14.99 2.95
N PHE A 346 -5.72 -15.82 2.97
CA PHE A 346 -5.61 -17.27 2.77
C PHE A 346 -5.21 -17.60 1.32
N LYS A 347 -5.78 -16.86 0.36
CA LYS A 347 -5.40 -16.97 -1.06
C LYS A 347 -3.94 -16.57 -1.28
N CYS A 348 -3.48 -15.50 -0.63
CA CYS A 348 -2.08 -15.06 -0.73
C CYS A 348 -1.08 -16.14 -0.28
N LEU A 349 -1.44 -16.94 0.72
CA LEU A 349 -0.59 -18.02 1.22
C LEU A 349 -0.61 -19.28 0.35
N LEU A 350 -1.36 -19.26 -0.77
CA LEU A 350 -1.62 -20.41 -1.62
C LEU A 350 -2.13 -21.60 -0.80
N TRP A 351 -3.00 -21.36 0.16
CA TRP A 351 -3.66 -22.44 0.89
C TRP A 351 -4.75 -23.09 0.05
N ARG A 352 -4.92 -24.41 0.20
CA ARG A 352 -5.99 -25.16 -0.43
C ARG A 352 -7.34 -24.70 0.12
N GLN A 353 -8.14 -24.06 -0.72
CA GLN A 353 -9.39 -23.42 -0.30
C GLN A 353 -10.42 -24.44 0.23
N ASN A 354 -10.42 -25.67 -0.31
CA ASN A 354 -11.28 -26.75 0.16
C ASN A 354 -10.94 -27.25 1.59
N GLN A 355 -9.74 -26.98 2.11
CA GLN A 355 -9.35 -27.36 3.47
C GLN A 355 -9.69 -26.28 4.52
N VAL A 356 -10.10 -25.08 4.10
CA VAL A 356 -10.33 -23.96 5.04
C VAL A 356 -11.45 -24.30 6.01
N LYS A 357 -12.61 -24.78 5.53
CA LYS A 357 -13.73 -25.21 6.37
C LYS A 357 -13.31 -26.24 7.41
N GLU A 358 -12.65 -27.31 6.99
CA GLU A 358 -12.15 -28.39 7.86
C GLU A 358 -11.16 -27.87 8.91
N SER A 359 -10.26 -26.97 8.51
CA SER A 359 -9.28 -26.35 9.41
C SER A 359 -9.94 -25.43 10.44
N LEU A 360 -11.02 -24.73 10.08
CA LEU A 360 -11.80 -23.92 11.03
C LEU A 360 -12.50 -24.79 12.08
N TYR A 361 -13.03 -25.95 11.67
CA TYR A 361 -13.55 -26.95 12.62
C TYR A 361 -12.44 -27.49 13.55
N ALA A 362 -11.23 -27.71 13.03
CA ALA A 362 -10.09 -28.10 13.87
C ALA A 362 -9.73 -27.00 14.90
N LEU A 363 -9.74 -25.72 14.49
CA LEU A 363 -9.53 -24.60 15.43
C LEU A 363 -10.62 -24.49 16.49
N ARG A 364 -11.88 -24.82 16.15
CA ARG A 364 -12.97 -24.95 17.12
C ARG A 364 -12.66 -26.05 18.14
N ASN A 365 -12.23 -27.23 17.69
CA ASN A 365 -11.87 -28.34 18.58
C ASN A 365 -10.69 -28.01 19.51
N MET A 366 -9.80 -27.10 19.08
CA MET A 366 -8.72 -26.56 19.89
C MET A 366 -9.16 -25.43 20.84
N ASN A 367 -10.45 -25.12 20.93
CA ASN A 367 -11.00 -24.01 21.71
C ASN A 367 -10.43 -22.62 21.32
N LEU A 368 -9.99 -22.47 20.08
CA LEU A 368 -9.55 -21.18 19.51
C LEU A 368 -10.72 -20.43 18.86
N ILE A 369 -11.73 -21.17 18.41
CA ILE A 369 -12.98 -20.64 17.88
C ILE A 369 -14.14 -21.14 18.75
N PRO A 370 -14.94 -20.25 19.37
CA PRO A 370 -16.03 -20.65 20.25
C PRO A 370 -17.10 -21.53 19.60
N LYS A 371 -17.54 -21.16 18.40
CA LYS A 371 -18.73 -21.75 17.80
C LYS A 371 -18.70 -21.65 16.27
N ILE A 372 -19.12 -22.74 15.64
CA ILE A 372 -19.52 -22.80 14.24
C ILE A 372 -20.95 -23.35 14.23
N SER A 373 -21.86 -22.68 13.54
CA SER A 373 -23.27 -23.06 13.41
C SER A 373 -23.66 -23.20 11.95
N GLU A 374 -24.40 -24.25 11.64
CA GLU A 374 -24.91 -24.56 10.30
C GLU A 374 -26.42 -24.80 10.46
N ILE A 375 -27.24 -23.83 10.01
CA ILE A 375 -28.70 -23.86 10.13
C ILE A 375 -29.29 -23.48 8.78
N ASP A 376 -30.20 -24.31 8.25
CA ASP A 376 -31.02 -24.01 7.05
C ASP A 376 -30.24 -23.41 5.87
N ASN A 377 -29.08 -24.02 5.55
CA ASN A 377 -28.09 -23.62 4.52
C ASN A 377 -27.21 -22.39 4.83
N ILE A 378 -27.34 -21.78 6.00
CA ILE A 378 -26.47 -20.70 6.46
C ILE A 378 -25.42 -21.27 7.41
N SER A 379 -24.14 -21.18 7.02
CA SER A 379 -22.99 -21.47 7.88
C SER A 379 -22.41 -20.17 8.43
N GLN A 380 -22.30 -20.08 9.76
CA GLN A 380 -21.73 -18.94 10.49
C GLN A 380 -20.64 -19.39 11.45
N ILE A 381 -19.69 -18.48 11.68
CA ILE A 381 -18.59 -18.65 12.62
C ILE A 381 -18.57 -17.49 13.62
N THR A 382 -18.42 -17.82 14.90
CA THR A 382 -18.27 -16.84 15.97
C THR A 382 -16.80 -16.76 16.36
N ILE A 383 -16.21 -15.59 16.25
CA ILE A 383 -14.84 -15.29 16.70
C ILE A 383 -14.96 -14.40 17.92
N SER A 384 -14.37 -14.79 19.05
CA SER A 384 -14.41 -13.97 20.28
C SER A 384 -13.03 -13.68 20.89
N LEU A 385 -12.05 -14.55 20.66
CA LEU A 385 -10.72 -14.39 21.22
C LEU A 385 -9.96 -13.28 20.48
N ASN A 386 -9.25 -12.45 21.24
CA ASN A 386 -8.27 -11.53 20.69
C ASN A 386 -6.95 -12.25 20.39
N LEU A 387 -6.07 -11.61 19.62
CA LEU A 387 -4.84 -12.24 19.14
C LEU A 387 -3.89 -12.65 20.29
N ASP A 388 -3.84 -11.88 21.38
CA ASP A 388 -3.08 -12.22 22.59
C ASP A 388 -3.54 -13.56 23.18
N GLN A 389 -4.84 -13.73 23.45
CA GLN A 389 -5.41 -14.96 24.00
C GLN A 389 -5.15 -16.18 23.09
N VAL A 390 -5.19 -15.98 21.78
CA VAL A 390 -4.92 -17.05 20.80
C VAL A 390 -3.47 -17.51 20.90
N VAL A 391 -2.53 -16.58 20.95
CA VAL A 391 -1.11 -16.92 21.05
C VAL A 391 -0.79 -17.57 22.40
N GLU A 392 -1.36 -17.09 23.50
CA GLU A 392 -1.22 -17.74 24.82
C GLU A 392 -1.73 -19.19 24.81
N LYS A 393 -2.93 -19.43 24.26
CA LYS A 393 -3.47 -20.79 24.11
C LYS A 393 -2.60 -21.65 23.20
N LEU A 394 -2.09 -21.09 22.10
CA LEU A 394 -1.15 -21.79 21.23
C LEU A 394 0.12 -22.14 21.99
N GLU A 395 0.64 -21.31 22.88
CA GLU A 395 1.81 -21.61 23.73
C GLU A 395 1.56 -22.73 24.76
N GLY A 396 0.31 -23.17 24.94
CA GLY A 396 -0.05 -24.11 26.00
C GLY A 396 -0.10 -23.45 27.38
N ARG A 397 -0.17 -22.11 27.43
CA ARG A 397 -0.42 -21.36 28.65
C ARG A 397 -1.94 -21.25 28.81
N SER A 398 -2.49 -21.83 29.88
CA SER A 398 -3.87 -21.54 30.26
C SER A 398 -4.00 -20.04 30.51
N PRO A 399 -5.07 -19.38 30.02
CA PRO A 399 -5.30 -17.97 30.34
C PRO A 399 -5.44 -17.83 31.87
N LEU A 400 -4.70 -16.88 32.44
CA LEU A 400 -4.75 -16.51 33.86
C LEU A 400 -6.12 -15.96 34.25
#